data_AF-A0A970TQ72-F1
#
_entry.id   AF-A0A970TQ72-F1
#
_cell.length_a   1.000
_cell.length_b   1.000
_cell.length_c   1.000
_cell.angle_alpha   90.00
_cell.angle_beta   90.00
_cell.angle_gamma   90.00
#
_symmetry.space_group_name_H-M   'P 1'
#
loop_
_entity.id
_entity.type
_entity.pdbx_description
1 polymer ?
#
loop_
_entity_poly.entity_id
_entity_poly.type
_entity_poly.pdbx_seq_one_letter_code
_entity_poly.pdbx_strand_id
1 'polypeptide(L)'
;MYLHTISWILFLVMMLLAIVLLAKEKPWVKRDKYPEGYWMGVGLGAGIGICMPLGVLLGLFMDNIPIGVALGPALGAGLGSAMGSRWEKKHSDQQQNEKEQVLGKWLKKGAILILLLGVIIVILLLTTRK
;
A
#
# COMPACT_ATOMS: atom_id res chain seq x y z
N MET A 1 -48.37 -24.59 -2.75
CA MET A 1 -47.69 -23.77 -1.73
C MET A 1 -46.17 -24.02 -1.69
N TYR A 2 -45.71 -25.27 -1.74
CA TYR A 2 -44.27 -25.61 -1.73
C TYR A 2 -43.44 -25.14 -2.94
N LEU A 3 -44.07 -24.94 -4.11
CA LEU A 3 -43.34 -24.49 -5.31
C LEU A 3 -42.75 -23.08 -5.13
N HIS A 4 -43.46 -22.19 -4.45
CA HIS A 4 -42.98 -20.83 -4.20
C HIS A 4 -41.87 -20.80 -3.16
N THR A 5 -41.93 -21.64 -2.12
CA THR A 5 -40.89 -21.68 -1.07
C THR A 5 -39.57 -22.22 -1.61
N ILE A 6 -39.61 -23.22 -2.47
CA ILE A 6 -38.42 -23.75 -3.15
C ILE A 6 -37.78 -22.68 -4.05
N SER A 7 -38.60 -21.89 -4.75
CA SER A 7 -38.11 -20.81 -5.61
C SER A 7 -37.40 -19.70 -4.82
N TRP A 8 -37.93 -19.32 -3.64
CA TRP A 8 -37.28 -18.36 -2.73
C TRP A 8 -35.96 -18.89 -2.15
N ILE A 9 -35.90 -20.18 -1.81
CA ILE A 9 -34.68 -20.83 -1.32
C ILE A 9 -33.60 -20.85 -2.40
N LEU A 10 -33.95 -21.22 -3.62
CA LEU A 10 -33.02 -21.22 -4.75
C LEU A 10 -32.48 -19.82 -5.05
N PHE A 11 -33.36 -18.81 -5.06
CA PHE A 11 -32.96 -17.42 -5.28
C PHE A 11 -32.00 -16.92 -4.20
N LEU A 12 -32.26 -17.24 -2.92
CA LEU A 12 -31.38 -16.90 -1.80
C LEU A 12 -30.01 -17.58 -1.90
N VAL A 13 -29.98 -18.87 -2.24
CA VAL A 13 -28.70 -19.60 -2.42
C VAL A 13 -27.91 -19.01 -3.57
N MET A 14 -28.55 -18.67 -4.69
CA MET A 14 -27.89 -18.06 -5.85
C MET A 14 -27.37 -16.66 -5.54
N MET A 15 -28.12 -15.87 -4.77
CA MET A 15 -27.71 -14.54 -4.30
C MET A 15 -26.52 -14.62 -3.34
N LEU A 16 -26.49 -15.63 -2.47
CA LEU A 16 -25.39 -15.88 -1.54
C LEU A 16 -24.12 -16.29 -2.30
N LEU A 17 -24.27 -17.17 -3.30
CA LEU A 17 -23.19 -17.56 -4.21
C LEU A 17 -22.64 -16.36 -4.98
N ALA A 18 -23.50 -15.49 -5.51
CA ALA A 18 -23.10 -14.28 -6.22
C ALA A 18 -22.32 -13.32 -5.32
N ILE A 19 -22.73 -13.13 -4.06
CA ILE A 19 -22.02 -12.29 -3.09
C ILE A 19 -20.66 -12.89 -2.74
N VAL A 20 -20.55 -14.21 -2.60
CA VAL A 20 -19.26 -14.88 -2.35
C VAL A 20 -18.31 -14.73 -3.54
N LEU A 21 -18.83 -14.82 -4.77
CA LEU A 21 -18.04 -14.59 -5.98
C LEU A 21 -17.59 -13.14 -6.11
N LEU A 22 -18.46 -12.17 -5.82
CA LEU A 22 -18.11 -10.74 -5.82
C LEU A 22 -17.13 -10.37 -4.71
N ALA A 23 -17.22 -11.01 -3.54
CA ALA A 23 -16.25 -10.82 -2.46
C ALA A 23 -14.86 -11.39 -2.82
N LYS A 24 -14.79 -12.31 -3.78
CA LYS A 24 -13.53 -12.88 -4.29
C LYS A 24 -12.85 -11.96 -5.29
N GLU A 25 -13.56 -11.00 -5.88
CA GLU A 25 -12.97 -9.95 -6.71
C GLU A 25 -12.27 -8.92 -5.81
N LYS A 26 -11.04 -9.30 -5.43
CA LYS A 26 -10.12 -8.45 -4.68
C LYS A 26 -10.00 -7.09 -5.37
N PRO A 27 -10.14 -5.96 -4.65
CA PRO A 27 -9.75 -4.68 -5.21
C PRO A 27 -8.22 -4.69 -5.33
N TRP A 28 -7.73 -4.86 -6.56
CA TRP A 28 -6.32 -4.77 -6.87
C TRP A 28 -5.87 -3.33 -6.64
N VAL A 29 -5.35 -3.04 -5.45
CA VAL A 29 -4.60 -1.81 -5.18
C VAL A 29 -3.26 -1.94 -5.91
N LYS A 30 -3.28 -1.80 -7.24
CA LYS A 30 -2.06 -1.57 -8.03
C LYS A 30 -1.68 -0.11 -7.83
N ARG A 31 -0.82 0.14 -6.84
CA ARG A 31 -0.01 1.37 -6.83
C ARG A 31 1.34 1.02 -7.42
N ASP A 32 1.81 1.86 -8.33
CA ASP A 32 3.10 1.71 -8.97
C ASP A 32 4.18 1.60 -7.88
N LYS A 33 4.75 0.41 -7.76
CA LYS A 33 5.84 0.15 -6.84
C LYS A 33 7.07 0.75 -7.51
N TYR A 34 7.60 1.83 -6.95
CA TYR A 34 8.92 2.32 -7.35
C TYR A 34 9.91 1.15 -7.23
N PRO A 35 10.82 0.96 -8.21
CA PRO A 35 11.81 -0.10 -8.14
C PRO A 35 12.67 0.06 -6.89
N GLU A 36 13.15 -1.06 -6.36
CA GLU A 36 14.00 -1.05 -5.17
C GLU A 36 15.23 -0.16 -5.41
N GLY A 37 15.48 0.75 -4.48
CA GLY A 37 16.57 1.72 -4.60
C GLY A 37 16.21 3.00 -5.35
N TYR A 38 14.94 3.21 -5.74
CA TYR A 38 14.49 4.50 -6.28
C TYR A 38 14.75 5.65 -5.30
N TRP A 39 14.35 5.52 -4.03
CA TRP A 39 14.56 6.58 -3.04
C TRP A 39 16.03 6.68 -2.61
N MET A 40 16.75 5.57 -2.67
CA MET A 40 18.21 5.54 -2.51
C MET A 40 18.89 6.39 -3.58
N GLY A 41 18.53 6.21 -4.85
CA GLY A 41 19.06 6.96 -5.98
C GLY A 41 18.69 8.45 -5.93
N VAL A 42 17.44 8.76 -5.57
CA VAL A 42 16.99 10.14 -5.35
C VAL A 42 17.78 10.81 -4.23
N GLY A 43 18.00 10.12 -3.11
CA GLY A 43 18.80 10.61 -1.99
C GLY A 43 20.26 10.88 -2.39
N LEU A 44 20.90 9.93 -3.07
CA LEU A 44 22.27 10.06 -3.58
C LEU A 44 22.40 11.22 -4.57
N GLY A 45 21.50 11.30 -5.54
CA GLY A 45 21.49 12.37 -6.54
C GLY A 45 21.31 13.76 -5.91
N ALA A 46 20.37 13.89 -4.96
CA ALA A 46 20.15 15.13 -4.24
C ALA A 46 21.38 15.51 -3.38
N GLY A 47 21.95 14.56 -2.64
CA GLY A 47 23.12 14.79 -1.80
C GLY A 47 24.35 15.23 -2.61
N ILE A 48 24.68 14.52 -3.69
CA ILE A 48 25.79 14.90 -4.58
C ILE A 48 25.50 16.24 -5.27
N GLY A 49 24.28 16.45 -5.78
CA GLY A 49 23.90 17.68 -6.46
C GLY A 49 24.02 18.93 -5.58
N ILE A 50 23.74 18.81 -4.28
CA ILE A 50 23.89 19.91 -3.31
C ILE A 50 25.34 20.07 -2.85
N CYS A 51 26.01 18.97 -2.50
CA CYS A 51 27.35 19.03 -1.92
C CYS A 51 28.47 19.24 -2.94
N MET A 52 28.27 18.91 -4.22
CA MET A 52 29.28 19.15 -5.26
C MET A 52 29.61 20.65 -5.45
N PRO A 53 28.64 21.55 -5.69
CA PRO A 53 28.95 22.98 -5.80
C PRO A 53 29.49 23.56 -4.49
N LEU A 54 29.01 23.08 -3.33
CA LEU A 54 29.56 23.47 -2.02
C LEU A 54 31.03 23.03 -1.85
N GLY A 55 31.37 21.82 -2.30
CA GLY A 55 32.74 21.31 -2.29
C GLY A 55 33.66 22.15 -3.18
N VAL A 56 33.22 22.52 -4.38
CA VAL A 56 33.98 23.40 -5.28
C VAL A 56 34.20 24.78 -4.66
N LEU A 57 33.17 25.37 -4.05
CA LEU A 57 33.28 26.63 -3.29
C LEU A 57 34.29 26.50 -2.15
N LEU A 58 34.22 25.41 -1.37
CA LEU A 58 35.15 25.16 -0.27
C LEU A 58 36.60 24.99 -0.75
N GLY A 59 36.79 24.30 -1.88
CA GLY A 59 38.10 24.15 -2.53
C GLY A 59 38.67 25.48 -3.02
N LEU A 60 37.82 26.37 -3.54
CA LEU A 60 38.20 27.74 -3.89
C LEU A 60 38.62 28.55 -2.66
N PHE A 61 37.89 28.45 -1.55
CA PHE A 61 38.25 29.14 -0.29
C PHE A 61 39.55 28.63 0.33
N MET A 62 39.91 27.38 0.08
CA MET A 62 41.13 26.75 0.60
C MET A 62 42.31 26.85 -0.38
N ASP A 63 42.17 27.54 -1.51
CA ASP A 63 43.11 27.55 -2.64
C ASP A 63 43.51 26.12 -3.09
N ASN A 64 42.63 25.14 -2.86
CA ASN A 64 42.84 23.73 -3.16
C ASN A 64 41.56 23.10 -3.74
N ILE A 65 41.32 23.44 -5.01
CA ILE A 65 40.20 22.92 -5.81
C ILE A 65 40.17 21.38 -5.84
N PRO A 66 41.30 20.65 -5.99
CA PRO A 66 41.29 19.19 -5.94
C PRO A 66 40.65 18.60 -4.67
N ILE A 67 40.95 19.17 -3.50
CA ILE A 67 40.35 18.75 -2.23
C ILE A 67 38.85 19.05 -2.22
N GLY A 68 38.44 20.23 -2.66
CA GLY A 68 37.02 20.62 -2.73
C GLY A 68 36.18 19.74 -3.65
N VAL A 69 36.71 19.41 -4.83
CA VAL A 69 36.08 18.52 -5.82
C VAL A 69 35.99 17.09 -5.31
N ALA A 70 36.93 16.64 -4.47
CA ALA A 70 36.86 15.33 -3.83
C ALA A 70 35.86 15.29 -2.65
N LEU A 71 35.84 16.34 -1.83
CA LEU A 71 34.98 16.43 -0.64
C LEU A 71 33.50 16.58 -0.99
N GLY A 72 33.16 17.33 -2.04
CA GLY A 72 31.77 17.58 -2.42
C GLY A 72 30.97 16.29 -2.67
N PRO A 73 31.39 15.43 -3.63
CA PRO A 73 30.74 14.14 -3.87
C PRO A 73 30.86 13.17 -2.69
N ALA A 74 31.96 13.18 -1.93
CA ALA A 74 32.13 12.31 -0.77
C ALA A 74 31.12 12.61 0.34
N LEU A 75 30.97 13.90 0.70
CA LEU A 75 29.97 14.35 1.66
C LEU A 75 28.55 14.18 1.11
N GLY A 76 28.36 14.48 -0.17
CA GLY A 76 27.07 14.32 -0.86
C GLY A 76 26.60 12.87 -0.91
N ALA A 77 27.48 11.93 -1.16
CA ALA A 77 27.16 10.49 -1.13
C ALA A 77 26.87 10.01 0.30
N GLY A 78 27.61 10.48 1.30
CA GLY A 78 27.35 10.16 2.70
C GLY A 78 25.98 10.64 3.18
N LEU A 79 25.68 11.93 2.99
CA LEU A 79 24.39 12.52 3.38
C LEU A 79 23.24 11.99 2.53
N GLY A 80 23.46 11.88 1.21
CA GLY A 80 22.47 11.41 0.26
C GLY A 80 22.07 9.95 0.49
N SER A 81 23.02 9.07 0.80
CA SER A 81 22.73 7.67 1.13
C SER A 81 21.95 7.53 2.45
N ALA A 82 22.27 8.33 3.47
CA ALA A 82 21.55 8.32 4.74
C ALA A 82 20.09 8.78 4.59
N MET A 83 19.84 9.84 3.81
CA MET A 83 18.48 10.31 3.50
C MET A 83 17.72 9.32 2.62
N GLY A 84 18.36 8.82 1.55
CA GLY A 84 17.77 7.84 0.63
C GLY A 84 17.36 6.56 1.33
N SER A 85 18.21 6.01 2.21
CA SER A 85 17.90 4.82 3.02
C SER A 85 16.70 5.03 3.94
N ARG A 86 16.62 6.19 4.61
CA ARG A 86 15.46 6.53 5.47
C ARG A 86 14.17 6.63 4.68
N TRP A 87 14.20 7.23 3.50
CA TRP A 87 13.01 7.36 2.65
C TRP A 87 12.57 6.03 2.04
N GLU A 88 13.51 5.17 1.65
CA GLU A 88 13.20 3.82 1.13
C GLU A 88 12.47 2.98 2.18
N LYS A 89 12.96 3.01 3.43
CA LYS A 89 12.34 2.29 4.54
C LYS A 89 10.94 2.83 4.86
N LYS A 90 10.80 4.16 4.95
CA LYS A 90 9.51 4.81 5.26
C LYS A 90 8.44 4.49 4.21
N HIS A 91 8.78 4.52 2.93
CA HIS A 91 7.83 4.20 1.86
C HIS A 91 7.45 2.71 1.84
N SER A 92 8.40 1.82 2.13
CA SER A 92 8.15 0.39 2.24
C SER A 92 7.19 0.07 3.40
N ASP A 93 7.46 0.64 4.59
CA ASP A 93 6.63 0.46 5.79
C ASP A 93 5.23 1.07 5.63
N GLN A 94 5.14 2.24 4.97
CA GLN A 94 3.86 2.91 4.71
C GLN A 94 3.02 2.13 3.70
N GLN A 95 3.62 1.59 2.64
CA GLN A 95 2.91 0.74 1.68
C GLN A 95 2.36 -0.54 2.30
N GLN A 96 3.13 -1.16 3.20
CA GLN A 96 2.70 -2.39 3.88
C GLN A 96 1.55 -2.11 4.86
N ASN A 97 1.70 -1.09 5.72
CA ASN A 97 0.64 -0.70 6.66
C ASN A 97 -0.65 -0.30 5.97
N GLU A 98 -0.58 0.45 4.87
CA GLU A 98 -1.77 0.89 4.15
C GLU A 98 -2.49 -0.29 3.50
N LYS A 99 -1.76 -1.26 2.94
CA LYS A 99 -2.33 -2.52 2.41
C LYS A 99 -3.02 -3.34 3.50
N GLU A 100 -2.39 -3.54 4.66
CA GLU A 100 -3.00 -4.26 5.77
C GLU A 100 -4.24 -3.53 6.32
N GLN A 101 -4.19 -2.21 6.40
CA GLN A 101 -5.33 -1.41 6.85
C GLN A 101 -6.51 -1.44 5.87
N VAL A 102 -6.28 -1.27 4.56
CA VAL A 102 -7.38 -1.32 3.59
C VAL A 102 -7.96 -2.73 3.52
N LEU A 103 -7.12 -3.76 3.52
CA LEU A 103 -7.57 -5.15 3.48
C LEU A 103 -8.38 -5.49 4.75
N GLY A 104 -7.91 -5.09 5.92
CA GLY A 104 -8.62 -5.28 7.19
C GLY A 104 -9.95 -4.53 7.26
N LYS A 105 -10.02 -3.29 6.74
CA LYS A 105 -11.28 -2.51 6.67
C LYS A 105 -12.31 -3.18 5.75
N TRP A 106 -11.89 -3.65 4.58
CA TRP A 106 -12.77 -4.33 3.63
C TRP A 106 -13.22 -5.71 4.12
N LEU A 107 -12.31 -6.49 4.71
CA LEU A 107 -12.64 -7.78 5.32
C LEU A 107 -13.66 -7.64 6.47
N LYS A 108 -13.49 -6.65 7.35
CA LYS A 108 -14.45 -6.37 8.43
C LYS A 108 -15.83 -6.01 7.87
N LYS A 109 -15.91 -5.14 6.86
CA LYS A 109 -17.18 -4.78 6.21
C LYS A 109 -17.83 -5.99 5.55
N GLY A 110 -17.07 -6.82 4.84
CA GLY A 110 -17.56 -8.04 4.22
C GLY A 110 -18.11 -9.04 5.25
N ALA A 111 -17.38 -9.26 6.35
CA ALA A 111 -17.80 -10.16 7.43
C ALA A 111 -19.13 -9.70 8.07
N ILE A 112 -19.28 -8.40 8.35
CA ILE A 112 -20.53 -7.83 8.89
C ILE A 112 -21.70 -8.07 7.94
N LEU A 113 -21.49 -7.87 6.64
CA LEU A 113 -22.54 -8.02 5.64
C LEU A 113 -23.02 -9.48 5.52
N ILE A 114 -22.08 -10.44 5.53
CA ILE A 114 -22.37 -11.87 5.53
C ILE A 114 -23.16 -12.27 6.79
N LEU A 115 -22.78 -11.73 7.95
CA LEU A 115 -23.43 -12.04 9.23
C LEU A 115 -24.88 -11.53 9.24
N LEU A 116 -25.13 -10.30 8.77
CA LEU A 116 -26.48 -9.75 8.65
C LEU A 116 -27.36 -10.56 7.68
N LEU A 117 -26.82 -10.95 6.53
CA LEU A 117 -27.53 -11.80 5.57
C LEU A 117 -27.90 -13.17 6.16
N GLY A 118 -26.98 -13.78 6.91
CA GLY A 118 -27.24 -15.04 7.62
C GLY A 118 -28.40 -14.92 8.61
N VAL A 119 -28.45 -13.84 9.38
CA VAL A 119 -29.55 -13.58 10.33
C VAL A 119 -30.89 -13.40 9.61
N ILE A 120 -30.92 -12.67 8.51
CA ILE A 120 -32.13 -12.48 7.70
C ILE A 120 -32.67 -13.82 7.19
N ILE A 121 -31.78 -14.72 6.72
CA ILE A 121 -32.15 -16.07 6.26
C ILE A 121 -32.78 -16.88 7.40
N VAL A 122 -32.19 -16.85 8.60
CA VAL A 122 -32.72 -17.58 9.77
C VAL A 122 -34.11 -17.09 10.15
N ILE A 123 -34.35 -15.77 10.12
CA ILE A 123 -35.67 -15.17 10.42
C ILE A 123 -36.71 -15.58 9.39
N LEU A 124 -36.35 -15.59 8.10
CA LEU A 124 -37.22 -16.03 7.01
C LEU A 124 -37.59 -17.52 7.16
N LEU A 125 -36.63 -18.35 7.57
CA LEU A 125 -36.81 -19.79 7.79
C LEU A 125 -37.73 -20.06 8.99
N LEU A 126 -37.61 -19.27 10.06
CA LEU A 126 -38.50 -19.36 11.23
C LEU A 126 -39.94 -18.90 10.92
N THR A 127 -40.09 -17.86 10.09
CA THR A 127 -41.41 -17.32 9.72
C THR A 127 -42.17 -18.26 8.79
N THR A 128 -41.47 -18.99 7.92
CA THR A 128 -42.06 -19.97 7.01
C THR A 128 -42.35 -21.33 7.65
N ARG A 129 -41.83 -21.58 8.85
CA ARG A 129 -42.09 -22.81 9.63
C ARG A 129 -43.31 -22.72 10.54
N LYS A 130 -43.91 -21.54 10.68
CA LYS A 130 -45.22 -21.31 11.29
C LYS A 130 -46.29 -21.30 10.21
#